data_AF-A0A948C4U2-F1
#
_entry.id   AF-A0A948C4U2-F1
#
_cell.length_a   1.000
_cell.length_b   1.000
_cell.length_c   1.000
_cell.angle_alpha   90.00
_cell.angle_beta   90.00
_cell.angle_gamma   90.00
#
_symmetry.space_group_name_H-M   'P 1'
#
loop_
_entity.id
_entity.type
_entity.pdbx_description
1 polymer ?
#
loop_
_entity_poly.entity_id
_entity_poly.type
_entity_poly.pdbx_seq_one_letter_code
_entity_poly.pdbx_strand_id
1 'polypeptide(L)'
;MHIEAERIKKRVEYDIRMIRETGFVNGIENYSPYFDGRSPGEAPNTIFEYFPDDFLMIIDESHMTIPQLRGMPAGDKSRKDNLIKYGFRLPSAADHRPLNFEELQYLLNRNSKEPKHVDFLKGRTKHKSKTIFLSATPAEYELEICDKIIEQLIRPTGLLDPITYVYPKSGDFNILEESIETLLEKKPHLDEFMHGYTLKEGVKEVFEDIPSLD
;
A
#
# COMPACT_ATOMS: atom_id res chain seq x y z
N MET A 1 -30.52 15.18 24.03
CA MET A 1 -30.08 13.77 23.91
C MET A 1 -29.14 13.72 22.71
N HIS A 2 -27.88 13.32 22.89
CA HIS A 2 -26.86 13.38 21.83
C HIS A 2 -27.19 12.36 20.73
N ILE A 3 -27.32 12.82 19.48
CA ILE A 3 -27.71 12.00 18.31
C ILE A 3 -26.76 10.81 18.14
N GLU A 4 -25.47 11.01 18.40
CA GLU A 4 -24.41 10.01 18.34
C GLU A 4 -24.65 8.87 19.35
N ALA A 5 -25.13 9.19 20.56
CA ALA A 5 -25.40 8.21 21.61
C ALA A 5 -26.62 7.33 21.27
N GLU A 6 -27.67 7.91 20.68
CA GLU A 6 -28.80 7.14 20.18
C GLU A 6 -28.41 6.24 19.01
N ARG A 7 -27.60 6.77 18.08
CA ARG A 7 -27.13 6.06 16.91
C ARG A 7 -26.35 4.80 17.30
N ILE A 8 -25.37 4.96 18.18
CA ILE A 8 -24.52 3.83 18.60
C ILE A 8 -25.32 2.81 19.39
N LYS A 9 -26.22 3.26 20.28
CA LYS A 9 -27.09 2.37 21.06
C LYS A 9 -27.94 1.47 20.15
N LYS A 10 -28.68 2.08 19.21
CA LYS A 10 -29.54 1.34 18.27
C LYS A 10 -28.73 0.34 17.45
N ARG A 11 -27.54 0.73 16.97
CA ARG A 11 -26.66 -0.14 16.19
C ARG A 11 -26.18 -1.34 17.01
N VAL A 12 -25.63 -1.09 18.20
CA VAL A 12 -25.06 -2.14 19.05
C VAL A 12 -26.14 -3.10 19.56
N GLU A 13 -27.32 -2.59 19.95
CA GLU A 13 -28.44 -3.45 20.38
C GLU A 13 -28.94 -4.37 19.25
N TYR A 14 -28.98 -3.86 18.01
CA TYR A 14 -29.30 -4.66 16.84
C TYR A 14 -28.22 -5.71 16.56
N ASP A 15 -26.95 -5.29 16.50
CA ASP A 15 -25.83 -6.17 16.20
C ASP A 15 -25.71 -7.31 17.24
N ILE A 16 -25.83 -7.01 18.54
CA ILE A 16 -25.80 -8.02 19.62
C ILE A 16 -26.94 -9.03 19.47
N ARG A 17 -28.15 -8.56 19.11
CA ARG A 17 -29.30 -9.45 18.88
C ARG A 17 -29.04 -10.40 17.71
N MET A 18 -28.58 -9.85 16.58
CA MET A 18 -28.27 -10.66 15.39
C MET A 18 -27.15 -11.68 15.65
N ILE A 19 -26.10 -11.28 16.38
CA ILE A 19 -25.02 -12.20 16.77
C ILE A 19 -25.56 -13.33 17.66
N ARG A 20 -26.48 -13.05 18.59
CA ARG A 20 -27.09 -14.08 19.45
C ARG A 20 -28.03 -15.02 18.70
N GLU A 21 -28.81 -14.50 17.76
CA GLU A 21 -29.85 -15.26 17.06
C GLU A 21 -29.29 -16.04 15.86
N THR A 22 -28.33 -15.47 15.13
CA THR A 22 -27.85 -16.01 13.85
C THR A 22 -26.34 -16.30 13.81
N GLY A 23 -25.59 -15.83 14.82
CA GLY A 23 -24.13 -15.93 14.83
C GLY A 23 -23.41 -14.93 13.90
N PHE A 24 -24.14 -14.05 13.20
CA PHE A 24 -23.55 -13.16 12.20
C PHE A 24 -24.23 -11.78 12.14
N VAL A 25 -23.48 -10.77 11.72
CA VAL A 25 -23.99 -9.45 11.34
C VAL A 25 -23.05 -8.79 10.33
N ASN A 26 -23.58 -7.92 9.48
CA ASN A 26 -22.75 -7.10 8.61
C ASN A 26 -21.88 -6.14 9.43
N GLY A 27 -20.56 -6.28 9.28
CA GLY A 27 -19.60 -5.54 10.08
C GLY A 27 -19.19 -6.24 11.38
N ILE A 28 -19.36 -7.57 11.48
CA ILE A 28 -18.99 -8.36 12.66
C ILE A 28 -17.51 -8.20 13.04
N GLU A 29 -16.64 -7.91 12.08
CA GLU A 29 -15.21 -7.71 12.28
C GLU A 29 -14.88 -6.53 13.21
N ASN A 30 -15.78 -5.54 13.31
CA ASN A 30 -15.64 -4.42 14.25
C ASN A 30 -15.73 -4.85 15.73
N TYR A 31 -16.16 -6.08 15.98
CA TYR A 31 -16.19 -6.71 17.30
C TYR A 31 -15.06 -7.74 17.48
N SER A 32 -14.13 -7.86 16.52
CA SER A 32 -13.01 -8.82 16.58
C SER A 32 -12.25 -8.87 17.90
N PRO A 33 -11.95 -7.75 18.61
CA PRO A 33 -11.24 -7.84 19.88
C PRO A 33 -12.00 -8.66 20.94
N TYR A 34 -13.33 -8.62 20.93
CA TYR A 34 -14.15 -9.39 21.86
C TYR A 34 -14.19 -10.89 21.52
N PHE A 35 -14.11 -11.24 20.24
CA PHE A 35 -14.05 -12.64 19.80
C PHE A 35 -12.67 -13.25 20.02
N ASP A 36 -11.62 -12.47 19.77
CA ASP A 36 -10.23 -12.89 19.93
C ASP A 36 -9.77 -12.85 21.41
N GLY A 37 -10.54 -12.21 22.29
CA GLY A 37 -10.13 -11.98 23.69
C GLY A 37 -8.96 -10.99 23.83
N ARG A 38 -8.78 -10.11 22.84
CA ARG A 38 -7.66 -9.14 22.80
C ARG A 38 -7.89 -7.96 23.75
N SER A 39 -6.81 -7.49 24.35
CA SER A 39 -6.80 -6.25 25.14
C SER A 39 -6.88 -5.02 24.22
N PRO A 40 -7.40 -3.87 24.70
CA PRO A 40 -7.39 -2.63 23.93
C PRO A 40 -5.98 -2.25 23.46
N GLY A 41 -5.82 -1.93 22.17
CA GLY A 41 -4.54 -1.61 21.54
C GLY A 41 -3.71 -2.82 21.10
N GLU A 42 -4.04 -4.04 21.53
CA GLU A 42 -3.33 -5.27 21.18
C GLU A 42 -3.30 -5.53 19.68
N ALA A 43 -2.13 -5.96 19.18
CA ALA A 43 -1.92 -6.24 17.77
C ALA A 43 -2.90 -7.33 17.27
N PRO A 44 -3.63 -7.07 16.17
CA PRO A 44 -4.59 -8.01 15.63
C PRO A 44 -3.92 -9.27 15.08
N ASN A 45 -4.66 -10.37 15.06
CA ASN A 45 -4.25 -11.56 14.32
C ASN A 45 -4.32 -11.28 12.81
N THR A 46 -3.37 -11.82 12.06
CA THR A 46 -3.22 -11.64 10.61
C THR A 46 -2.99 -12.99 9.93
N ILE A 47 -2.61 -12.96 8.66
CA ILE A 47 -2.25 -14.18 7.92
C ILE A 47 -0.95 -14.83 8.45
N PHE A 48 -0.05 -14.06 9.05
CA PHE A 48 1.26 -14.56 9.50
C PHE A 48 1.15 -15.62 10.60
N GLU A 49 0.11 -15.55 11.43
CA GLU A 49 -0.20 -16.52 12.46
C GLU A 49 -0.41 -17.93 11.89
N TYR A 50 -0.89 -18.01 10.65
CA TYR A 50 -1.18 -19.28 9.96
C TYR A 50 0.05 -19.87 9.26
N PHE A 51 1.13 -19.09 9.11
CA PHE A 51 2.37 -19.58 8.54
C PHE A 51 3.29 -20.21 9.60
N PRO A 52 4.11 -21.22 9.24
CA PRO A 52 5.15 -21.73 10.11
C PRO A 52 6.20 -20.64 10.41
N ASP A 53 7.04 -20.87 11.43
CA ASP A 53 8.07 -19.91 11.87
C ASP A 53 9.10 -19.56 10.78
N ASP A 54 9.34 -20.47 9.84
CA ASP A 54 10.39 -20.44 8.83
C ASP A 54 9.88 -20.19 7.40
N PHE A 55 8.68 -19.63 7.25
CA PHE A 55 8.11 -19.33 5.94
C PHE A 55 8.95 -18.31 5.13
N LEU A 56 8.81 -18.38 3.81
CA LEU A 56 9.40 -17.43 2.87
C LEU A 56 8.34 -16.39 2.47
N MET A 57 8.67 -15.12 2.62
CA MET A 57 7.87 -13.99 2.14
C MET A 57 8.55 -13.36 0.92
N ILE A 58 7.79 -13.11 -0.13
CA ILE A 58 8.25 -12.36 -1.31
C ILE A 58 7.43 -11.07 -1.36
N ILE A 59 8.11 -9.93 -1.40
CA ILE A 59 7.48 -8.62 -1.58
C ILE A 59 7.80 -8.14 -2.97
N ASP A 60 6.81 -8.20 -3.85
CA ASP A 60 6.87 -7.65 -5.18
C ASP A 60 6.73 -6.13 -5.17
N GLU A 61 7.41 -5.48 -6.12
CA GLU A 61 7.58 -4.03 -6.21
C GLU A 61 7.81 -3.37 -4.84
N SER A 62 8.81 -3.88 -4.11
CA SER A 62 9.03 -3.54 -2.70
C SER A 62 9.14 -2.04 -2.44
N HIS A 63 9.73 -1.29 -3.38
CA HIS A 63 9.90 0.16 -3.33
C HIS A 63 8.57 0.92 -3.22
N MET A 64 7.46 0.32 -3.66
CA MET A 64 6.09 0.84 -3.54
C MET A 64 5.30 0.13 -2.44
N THR A 65 5.44 -1.20 -2.35
CA THR A 65 4.69 -2.01 -1.38
C THR A 65 5.05 -1.66 0.07
N ILE A 66 6.33 -1.39 0.37
CA ILE A 66 6.76 -1.01 1.72
C ILE A 66 6.16 0.34 2.17
N PRO A 67 6.24 1.44 1.39
CA PRO A 67 5.53 2.67 1.71
C PRO A 67 4.03 2.47 1.92
N GLN A 68 3.39 1.62 1.11
CA GLN A 68 1.97 1.31 1.27
C GLN A 68 1.68 0.67 2.63
N LEU A 69 2.44 -0.37 3.01
CA LEU A 69 2.30 -1.05 4.30
C LEU A 69 2.52 -0.09 5.48
N ARG A 70 3.44 0.88 5.35
CA ARG A 70 3.64 1.95 6.35
C ARG A 70 2.44 2.89 6.47
N GLY A 71 1.77 3.20 5.36
CA GLY A 71 0.65 4.15 5.33
C GLY A 71 -0.70 3.55 5.77
N MET A 72 -0.88 2.24 5.65
CA MET A 72 -2.16 1.56 5.93
C MET A 72 -2.75 1.87 7.33
N PRO A 73 -1.98 1.81 8.44
CA PRO A 73 -2.54 2.05 9.77
C PRO A 73 -3.08 3.47 9.96
N ALA A 74 -2.37 4.47 9.46
CA ALA A 74 -2.79 5.86 9.56
C ALA A 74 -4.08 6.13 8.76
N GLY A 75 -4.16 5.58 7.55
CA GLY A 75 -5.37 5.68 6.71
C GLY A 75 -6.58 5.01 7.35
N ASP A 76 -6.42 3.79 7.86
CA ASP A 76 -7.50 3.06 8.55
C ASP A 76 -7.96 3.78 9.82
N LYS A 77 -7.01 4.26 10.64
CA LYS A 77 -7.29 4.99 11.87
C LYS A 77 -8.10 6.27 11.59
N SER A 78 -7.67 7.09 10.63
CA SER A 78 -8.37 8.35 10.29
C SER A 78 -9.83 8.12 9.89
N ARG A 79 -10.09 7.06 9.10
CA ARG A 79 -11.45 6.67 8.72
C ARG A 79 -12.28 6.23 9.92
N LYS A 80 -11.72 5.40 10.80
CA LYS A 80 -12.43 4.88 11.98
C LYS A 80 -12.66 5.92 13.06
N ASP A 81 -11.71 6.82 13.29
CA ASP A 81 -11.85 7.91 14.25
C ASP A 81 -13.11 8.74 13.95
N ASN A 82 -13.38 9.00 12.65
CA ASN A 82 -14.61 9.66 12.24
C ASN A 82 -15.86 8.83 12.56
N LEU A 83 -15.86 7.53 12.25
CA LEU A 83 -17.00 6.65 12.55
C LEU A 83 -17.29 6.57 14.05
N ILE A 84 -16.25 6.52 14.88
CA ILE A 84 -16.37 6.47 16.34
C ILE A 84 -16.87 7.82 16.87
N LYS A 85 -16.26 8.93 16.42
CA LYS A 85 -16.64 10.29 16.82
C LYS A 85 -18.12 10.58 16.56
N TYR A 86 -18.64 10.13 15.43
CA TYR A 86 -20.04 10.32 15.06
C TYR A 86 -20.94 9.14 15.48
N GLY A 87 -20.53 8.26 16.38
CA GLY A 87 -21.40 7.23 16.97
C GLY A 87 -21.87 6.14 16.00
N PHE A 88 -21.15 5.91 14.90
CA PHE A 88 -21.43 4.79 13.98
C PHE A 88 -20.78 3.47 14.44
N ARG A 89 -19.71 3.53 15.23
CA ARG A 89 -18.96 2.37 15.74
C ARG A 89 -18.53 2.59 17.19
N LEU A 90 -18.37 1.50 17.95
CA LEU A 90 -17.76 1.51 19.28
C LEU A 90 -16.27 1.85 19.21
N PRO A 91 -15.67 2.40 20.28
CA PRO A 91 -14.22 2.63 20.35
C PRO A 91 -13.39 1.38 20.06
N SER A 92 -13.86 0.19 20.46
CA SER A 92 -13.18 -1.09 20.19
C SER A 92 -13.05 -1.43 18.70
N ALA A 93 -13.81 -0.79 17.81
CA ALA A 93 -13.64 -0.97 16.37
C ALA A 93 -12.27 -0.46 15.87
N ALA A 94 -11.63 0.44 16.63
CA ALA A 94 -10.27 0.89 16.36
C ALA A 94 -9.26 -0.26 16.38
N ASP A 95 -9.49 -1.29 17.20
CA ASP A 95 -8.58 -2.44 17.36
C ASP A 95 -8.75 -3.51 16.26
N HIS A 96 -9.74 -3.37 15.38
CA HIS A 96 -9.86 -4.17 14.14
C HIS A 96 -9.02 -3.59 12.99
N ARG A 97 -7.74 -3.35 13.22
CA ARG A 97 -6.87 -2.55 12.33
C ARG A 97 -5.87 -3.41 11.54
N PRO A 98 -5.14 -2.86 10.56
CA PRO A 98 -3.89 -3.47 10.10
C PRO A 98 -2.80 -3.41 11.21
N LEU A 99 -1.75 -4.20 11.03
CA LEU A 99 -0.53 -4.08 11.84
C LEU A 99 0.14 -2.74 11.56
N ASN A 100 0.66 -2.11 12.61
CA ASN A 100 1.61 -1.02 12.46
C ASN A 100 2.89 -1.55 11.80
N PHE A 101 3.64 -0.68 11.12
CA PHE A 101 4.83 -1.14 10.41
C PHE A 101 5.88 -1.70 11.38
N GLU A 102 6.03 -1.10 12.55
CA GLU A 102 6.92 -1.59 13.61
C GLU A 102 6.46 -2.94 14.16
N GLU A 103 5.15 -3.16 14.28
CA GLU A 103 4.58 -4.46 14.68
C GLU A 103 4.87 -5.52 13.62
N LEU A 104 4.69 -5.20 12.34
CA LEU A 104 5.00 -6.08 11.22
C LEU A 104 6.49 -6.44 11.20
N GLN A 105 7.38 -5.45 11.36
CA GLN A 105 8.81 -5.70 11.39
C GLN A 105 9.22 -6.57 12.58
N TYR A 106 8.66 -6.31 13.77
CA TYR A 106 8.94 -7.13 14.95
C TYR A 106 8.42 -8.56 14.77
N LEU A 107 7.20 -8.71 14.25
CA LEU A 107 6.61 -10.01 13.93
C LEU A 107 7.47 -10.79 12.93
N LEU A 108 8.04 -10.13 11.94
CA LEU A 108 8.90 -10.74 10.93
C LEU A 108 10.37 -10.83 11.34
N ASN A 109 10.75 -10.41 12.55
CA ASN A 109 12.14 -10.37 13.00
C ASN A 109 13.05 -9.55 12.05
N ARG A 110 12.65 -8.30 11.76
CA ARG A 110 13.35 -7.34 10.86
C ARG A 110 13.74 -6.03 11.53
N ASN A 111 13.36 -5.80 12.79
CA ASN A 111 13.69 -4.57 13.51
C ASN A 111 14.21 -4.89 14.91
N SER A 112 15.27 -4.18 15.30
CA SER A 112 15.90 -4.28 16.63
C SER A 112 15.19 -3.43 17.69
N LYS A 113 14.28 -2.53 17.29
CA LYS A 113 13.49 -1.71 18.20
C LYS A 113 12.17 -2.41 18.55
N GLU A 114 11.91 -2.57 19.84
CA GLU A 114 10.64 -3.10 20.33
C GLU A 114 9.50 -2.09 20.09
N PRO A 115 8.40 -2.48 19.45
CA PRO A 115 7.24 -1.60 19.26
C PRO A 115 6.54 -1.35 20.60
N LYS A 116 5.66 -0.34 20.62
CA LYS A 116 4.72 -0.18 21.73
C LYS A 116 3.87 -1.44 21.85
N HIS A 117 3.64 -1.89 23.09
CA HIS A 117 2.87 -3.10 23.38
C HIS A 117 3.48 -4.40 22.82
N VAL A 118 4.81 -4.49 22.79
CA VAL A 118 5.55 -5.70 22.40
C VAL A 118 5.11 -6.96 23.14
N ASP A 119 4.59 -6.83 24.36
CA ASP A 119 4.17 -7.95 25.19
C ASP A 119 3.15 -8.86 24.49
N PHE A 120 2.29 -8.31 23.64
CA PHE A 120 1.32 -9.11 22.87
C PHE A 120 1.91 -9.77 21.62
N LEU A 121 3.06 -9.29 21.15
CA LEU A 121 3.77 -9.87 20.01
C LEU A 121 4.82 -10.91 20.46
N LYS A 122 5.18 -10.93 21.75
CA LYS A 122 6.08 -11.95 22.31
C LYS A 122 5.48 -13.34 22.10
N GLY A 123 6.22 -14.20 21.41
CA GLY A 123 5.78 -15.55 21.04
C GLY A 123 5.05 -15.66 19.69
N ARG A 124 4.73 -14.54 19.03
CA ARG A 124 4.18 -14.51 17.65
C ARG A 124 5.24 -14.25 16.58
N THR A 125 6.43 -13.81 16.99
CA THR A 125 7.57 -13.53 16.11
C THR A 125 7.97 -14.75 15.30
N LYS A 126 8.19 -14.53 14.00
CA LYS A 126 8.61 -15.51 13.00
C LYS A 126 10.12 -15.45 12.84
N HIS A 127 10.83 -16.02 13.81
CA HIS A 127 12.28 -15.86 13.98
C HIS A 127 13.08 -16.38 12.79
N LYS A 128 12.62 -17.48 12.18
CA LYS A 128 13.30 -18.14 11.06
C LYS A 128 12.83 -17.67 9.70
N SER A 129 11.76 -16.87 9.64
CA SER A 129 11.20 -16.40 8.37
C SER A 129 12.22 -15.64 7.55
N LYS A 130 12.12 -15.77 6.23
CA LYS A 130 12.99 -15.06 5.28
C LYS A 130 12.15 -14.17 4.37
N THR A 131 12.75 -13.09 3.90
CA THR A 131 12.09 -12.13 3.02
C THR A 131 12.96 -11.88 1.80
N ILE A 132 12.35 -11.94 0.62
CA ILE A 132 12.94 -11.52 -0.65
C ILE A 132 12.17 -10.27 -1.08
N PHE A 133 12.90 -9.16 -1.25
CA PHE A 133 12.37 -7.95 -1.86
C PHE A 133 12.67 -7.99 -3.35
N LEU A 134 11.64 -7.84 -4.18
CA LEU A 134 11.76 -7.77 -5.62
C LEU A 134 11.44 -6.34 -6.04
N SER A 135 12.40 -5.69 -6.70
CA SER A 135 12.22 -4.39 -7.32
C SER A 135 13.35 -4.11 -8.31
N ALA A 136 13.02 -3.44 -9.41
CA ALA A 136 14.03 -2.86 -10.30
C ALA A 136 14.73 -1.63 -9.68
N THR A 137 14.09 -0.98 -8.70
CA THR A 137 14.55 0.25 -8.05
C THR A 137 14.34 0.14 -6.52
N PRO A 138 15.09 -0.73 -5.83
CA PRO A 138 14.92 -0.93 -4.38
C PRO A 138 15.14 0.39 -3.63
N ALA A 139 14.27 0.69 -2.66
CA ALA A 139 14.38 1.89 -1.85
C ALA A 139 15.36 1.70 -0.67
N GLU A 140 15.66 2.80 0.03
CA GLU A 140 16.63 2.85 1.13
C GLU A 140 16.35 1.80 2.22
N TYR A 141 15.06 1.58 2.54
CA TYR A 141 14.68 0.60 3.56
C TYR A 141 15.15 -0.81 3.22
N GLU A 142 14.93 -1.27 2.00
CA GLU A 142 15.33 -2.61 1.56
C GLU A 142 16.85 -2.73 1.56
N LEU A 143 17.56 -1.69 1.10
CA LEU A 143 19.02 -1.66 1.07
C LEU A 143 19.64 -1.72 2.48
N GLU A 144 19.01 -1.10 3.48
CA GLU A 144 19.48 -1.11 4.87
C GLU A 144 19.33 -2.47 5.55
N ILE A 145 18.25 -3.20 5.27
CA ILE A 145 17.92 -4.45 5.97
C ILE A 145 18.42 -5.71 5.27
N CYS A 146 18.78 -5.62 3.99
CA CYS A 146 19.20 -6.78 3.21
C CYS A 146 20.65 -7.15 3.50
N ASP A 147 20.88 -8.41 3.86
CA ASP A 147 22.25 -8.96 3.97
C ASP A 147 22.93 -9.10 2.61
N LYS A 148 22.14 -9.34 1.55
CA LYS A 148 22.61 -9.61 0.20
C LYS A 148 21.68 -9.00 -0.83
N ILE A 149 22.29 -8.38 -1.84
CA ILE A 149 21.60 -7.88 -3.02
C ILE A 149 21.97 -8.81 -4.18
N ILE A 150 20.95 -9.30 -4.89
CA ILE A 150 21.12 -10.15 -6.07
C ILE A 150 20.57 -9.37 -7.26
N GLU A 151 21.41 -9.12 -8.25
CA GLU A 151 21.03 -8.40 -9.46
C GLU A 151 20.69 -9.37 -10.59
N GLN A 152 19.58 -9.10 -11.29
CA GLN A 152 19.21 -9.81 -12.51
C GLN A 152 18.96 -8.80 -13.63
N LEU A 153 20.05 -8.46 -14.35
CA LEU A 153 20.02 -7.48 -15.45
C LEU A 153 19.74 -8.13 -16.82
N ILE A 154 20.24 -9.35 -17.02
CA ILE A 154 20.13 -10.04 -18.32
C ILE A 154 18.71 -10.57 -18.50
N ARG A 155 18.01 -10.06 -19.52
CA ARG A 155 16.70 -10.56 -19.91
C ARG A 155 16.85 -11.83 -20.77
N PRO A 156 16.07 -12.91 -20.51
CA PRO A 156 16.13 -14.14 -21.32
C PRO A 156 15.85 -13.91 -22.81
N THR A 157 15.10 -12.86 -23.15
CA THR A 157 14.77 -12.47 -24.52
C THR A 157 15.91 -11.75 -25.26
N GLY A 158 16.94 -11.30 -24.55
CA GLY A 158 18.00 -10.45 -25.10
C GLY A 158 17.60 -9.00 -25.32
N LEU A 159 16.42 -8.57 -24.82
CA LEU A 159 16.00 -7.17 -24.93
C LEU A 159 16.93 -6.24 -24.13
N LEU A 160 17.50 -5.26 -24.81
CA LEU A 160 18.39 -4.25 -24.23
C LEU A 160 17.58 -3.11 -23.60
N ASP A 161 18.18 -2.46 -22.59
CA ASP A 161 17.65 -1.19 -22.09
C ASP A 161 17.64 -0.14 -23.21
N PRO A 162 16.62 0.72 -23.27
CA PRO A 162 16.50 1.71 -24.33
C PRO A 162 17.63 2.75 -24.24
N ILE A 163 18.11 3.19 -25.40
CA ILE A 163 19.02 4.34 -25.49
C ILE A 163 18.24 5.59 -25.09
N THR A 164 18.79 6.36 -24.15
CA THR A 164 18.18 7.61 -23.66
C THR A 164 18.97 8.80 -24.20
N TYR A 165 18.26 9.78 -24.77
CA TYR A 165 18.84 11.02 -25.28
C TYR A 165 18.43 12.20 -24.38
N VAL A 166 19.36 13.10 -24.11
CA VAL A 166 19.10 14.35 -23.36
C VAL A 166 19.23 15.51 -24.33
N TYR A 167 18.16 16.29 -24.48
CA TYR A 167 18.12 17.46 -25.34
C TYR A 167 18.11 18.75 -24.49
N PRO A 168 18.75 19.84 -24.96
CA PRO A 168 18.63 21.14 -24.32
C PRO A 168 17.16 21.57 -24.25
N LYS A 169 16.79 22.30 -23.19
CA LYS A 169 15.48 22.95 -23.07
C LYS A 169 15.43 24.16 -24.01
N SER A 170 15.36 23.93 -25.32
CA SER A 170 15.29 24.98 -26.35
C SER A 170 13.87 25.45 -26.64
N GLY A 171 12.84 24.78 -26.07
CA GLY A 171 11.43 25.00 -26.44
C GLY A 171 11.08 24.53 -27.85
N ASP A 172 12.05 24.00 -28.59
CA ASP A 172 11.88 23.43 -29.91
C ASP A 172 11.60 21.92 -29.77
N PHE A 173 10.32 21.57 -29.91
CA PHE A 173 9.82 20.19 -29.81
C PHE A 173 9.65 19.52 -31.19
N ASN A 174 10.18 20.12 -32.27
CA ASN A 174 10.04 19.58 -33.62
C ASN A 174 10.55 18.13 -33.72
N ILE A 175 11.65 17.82 -33.00
CA ILE A 175 12.20 16.46 -32.94
C ILE A 175 11.18 15.46 -32.38
N LEU A 176 10.39 15.86 -31.37
CA LEU A 176 9.34 15.01 -30.80
C LEU A 176 8.21 14.80 -31.82
N GLU A 177 7.72 15.87 -32.44
CA GLU A 177 6.66 15.81 -33.45
C GLU A 177 7.04 14.90 -34.63
N GLU A 178 8.23 15.07 -35.19
CA GLU A 178 8.73 14.25 -36.30
C GLU A 178 8.92 12.77 -35.89
N SER A 179 9.32 12.52 -34.64
CA SER A 179 9.53 11.16 -34.13
C SER A 179 8.23 10.37 -33.97
N ILE A 180 7.10 11.05 -33.74
CA ILE A 180 5.78 10.42 -33.53
C ILE A 180 5.26 9.80 -34.84
N GLU A 181 5.32 10.53 -35.95
CA GLU A 181 4.86 9.99 -37.25
C GLU A 181 5.64 8.71 -37.59
N THR A 182 6.96 8.76 -37.43
CA THR A 182 7.85 7.60 -37.60
C THR A 182 7.51 6.43 -36.66
N LEU A 183 7.06 6.72 -35.43
CA LEU A 183 6.69 5.70 -34.44
C LEU A 183 5.38 5.01 -34.81
N LEU A 184 4.36 5.78 -35.22
CA LEU A 184 3.05 5.26 -35.61
C LEU A 184 3.12 4.39 -36.87
N GLU A 185 3.97 4.76 -37.85
CA GLU A 185 4.26 3.90 -39.00
C GLU A 185 4.82 2.53 -38.59
N LYS A 186 5.74 2.52 -37.60
CA LYS A 186 6.35 1.28 -37.10
C LYS A 186 5.44 0.48 -36.17
N LYS A 187 4.54 1.16 -35.44
CA LYS A 187 3.64 0.56 -34.44
C LYS A 187 2.21 1.14 -34.58
N PRO A 188 1.44 0.71 -35.60
CA PRO A 188 0.11 1.28 -35.86
C PRO A 188 -0.89 1.11 -34.73
N HIS A 189 -0.76 0.06 -33.91
CA HIS A 189 -1.60 -0.18 -32.74
C HIS A 189 -1.49 0.90 -31.65
N LEU A 190 -0.44 1.73 -31.68
CA LEU A 190 -0.33 2.85 -30.75
C LEU A 190 -1.34 3.95 -31.05
N ASP A 191 -1.83 4.04 -32.30
CA ASP A 191 -2.78 5.08 -32.72
C ASP A 191 -4.09 5.06 -31.90
N GLU A 192 -4.53 3.86 -31.48
CA GLU A 192 -5.70 3.68 -30.60
C GLU A 192 -5.54 4.36 -29.23
N PHE A 193 -4.31 4.44 -28.72
CA PHE A 193 -3.99 5.12 -27.45
C PHE A 193 -3.82 6.63 -27.62
N MET A 194 -3.68 7.11 -28.86
CA MET A 194 -3.52 8.52 -29.19
C MET A 194 -4.86 9.20 -29.53
N HIS A 195 -5.92 8.42 -29.75
CA HIS A 195 -7.25 8.93 -30.05
C HIS A 195 -7.85 9.68 -28.85
N GLY A 196 -7.99 11.00 -28.98
CA GLY A 196 -8.51 11.92 -27.96
C GLY A 196 -7.52 13.00 -27.52
N TYR A 197 -6.23 12.82 -27.82
CA TYR A 197 -5.21 13.85 -27.73
C TYR A 197 -4.62 14.04 -29.12
N THR A 198 -5.05 15.06 -29.85
CA THR A 198 -4.22 15.57 -30.95
C THR A 198 -2.95 16.08 -30.28
N LEU A 199 -1.85 15.32 -30.38
CA LEU A 199 -0.57 15.71 -29.76
C LEU A 199 -0.14 17.13 -30.16
N LYS A 200 -0.49 17.60 -31.35
CA LYS A 200 -0.28 19.00 -31.77
C LYS A 200 -1.03 20.03 -30.90
N GLU A 201 -2.15 19.65 -30.30
CA GLU A 201 -2.94 20.48 -29.39
C GLU A 201 -2.48 20.25 -27.94
N GLY A 202 -2.23 19.01 -27.52
CA GLY A 202 -1.78 18.69 -26.16
C GLY A 202 -0.33 19.12 -25.86
N VAL A 203 0.58 19.04 -26.84
CA VAL A 203 1.96 19.57 -26.73
C VAL A 203 1.95 21.10 -26.83
N LYS A 204 0.94 21.73 -27.44
CA LYS A 204 0.76 23.18 -27.31
C LYS A 204 0.22 23.55 -25.93
N GLU A 205 -0.85 22.93 -25.46
CA GLU A 205 -1.47 23.23 -24.16
C GLU A 205 -0.53 22.99 -22.97
N VAL A 206 0.27 21.92 -22.97
CA VAL A 206 1.19 21.62 -21.85
C VAL A 206 2.40 22.55 -21.83
N PHE A 207 2.75 23.18 -22.96
CA PHE A 207 4.01 23.91 -23.12
C PHE A 207 3.82 25.40 -23.46
N GLU A 208 2.60 25.89 -23.70
CA GLU A 208 2.26 27.32 -23.82
C GLU A 208 2.56 28.12 -22.53
N ASP A 209 2.50 27.45 -21.37
CA ASP A 209 2.80 28.06 -20.05
C ASP A 209 4.29 28.09 -19.69
N ILE A 210 5.18 27.59 -20.56
CA ILE A 210 6.62 27.60 -20.31
C ILE A 210 7.23 28.82 -21.01
N PRO A 211 7.73 29.83 -20.27
CA PRO A 211 8.33 31.01 -20.88
C PRO A 211 9.47 30.59 -21.81
N SER A 212 9.49 31.13 -23.02
CA SER A 212 10.68 31.09 -23.87
C SER A 212 11.84 31.68 -23.09
N LEU A 213 12.89 30.89 -22.88
CA LEU A 213 14.15 31.40 -22.36
C LEU A 213 14.84 32.08 -23.54
N ASP A 214 14.81 33.41 -23.56
CA ASP A 214 15.70 34.24 -24.39
C ASP A 214 17.17 34.04 -23.99
#